data_AF-A0A1W6EVL5-F1
#
_entry.id   AF-A0A1W6EVL5-F1
#
_cell.length_a   1.000
_cell.length_b   1.000
_cell.length_c   1.000
_cell.angle_alpha   90.00
_cell.angle_beta   90.00
_cell.angle_gamma   90.00
#
_symmetry.space_group_name_H-M   'P 1'
#
loop_
_entity.id
_entity.type
_entity.pdbx_description
1 polymer ?
#
loop_
_entity_poly.entity_id
_entity_poly.type
_entity_poly.pdbx_seq_one_letter_code
_entity_poly.pdbx_strand_id
1 'polypeptide(L)'
;VNHRWLGGTLTNWKTIQSRIARLKELKKMSEDGTFDVLPKKEVAVLTKQREKLERFLGGIEDMPKIPDVMFIVDPHKEQIAVKEAQKLHIPIVAMVDTNTDPDDIDYVIPS
;
A
#
# COMPACT_ATOMS: atom_id res chain seq x y z
N VAL A 1 -0.37 -5.33 -3.82
CA VAL A 1 -0.89 -3.94 -3.95
C VAL A 1 -1.31 -3.76 -5.41
N ASN A 2 -2.58 -3.50 -5.67
CA ASN A 2 -3.12 -3.55 -7.05
C ASN A 2 -3.36 -2.15 -7.66
N HIS A 3 -3.12 -1.11 -6.86
CA HIS A 3 -3.19 0.28 -7.26
C HIS A 3 -1.82 0.93 -7.08
N ARG A 4 -1.73 2.23 -7.39
CA ARG A 4 -0.49 3.00 -7.32
C ARG A 4 0.21 2.85 -5.97
N TRP A 5 1.50 2.51 -6.01
CA TRP A 5 2.38 2.55 -4.85
C TRP A 5 2.57 3.99 -4.36
N LEU A 6 2.33 4.24 -3.07
CA LEU A 6 2.56 5.55 -2.47
C LEU A 6 4.04 5.65 -2.07
N GLY A 7 4.68 6.77 -2.36
CA GLY A 7 6.01 7.02 -1.81
C GLY A 7 5.95 7.09 -0.29
N GLY A 8 6.85 6.40 0.39
CA GLY A 8 6.88 6.26 1.84
C GLY A 8 6.12 5.05 2.39
N THR A 9 5.65 4.13 1.53
CA THR A 9 4.83 2.99 1.99
C THR A 9 5.62 2.08 2.94
N LEU A 10 6.89 1.82 2.66
CA LEU A 10 7.74 1.00 3.52
C LEU A 10 8.66 1.87 4.38
N THR A 11 9.25 2.92 3.78
CA THR A 11 10.25 3.76 4.46
C THR A 11 9.66 4.63 5.57
N ASN A 12 8.36 4.95 5.50
CA ASN A 12 7.63 5.68 6.55
C ASN A 12 6.49 4.83 7.14
N TRP A 13 6.84 3.62 7.57
CA TRP A 13 5.89 2.63 8.10
C TRP A 13 5.02 3.16 9.24
N LYS A 14 5.60 3.95 10.16
CA LYS A 14 4.85 4.53 11.30
C LYS A 14 3.67 5.40 10.85
N THR A 15 3.85 6.17 9.78
CA THR A 15 2.78 7.01 9.22
C THR A 15 1.75 6.16 8.47
N ILE A 16 2.19 5.11 7.78
CA ILE A 16 1.28 4.19 7.09
C ILE A 16 0.42 3.42 8.08
N GLN A 17 1.00 2.94 9.19
CA GLN A 17 0.25 2.30 10.27
C GLN A 17 -0.83 3.20 10.87
N SER A 18 -0.53 4.49 11.09
CA SER A 18 -1.55 5.42 11.60
C SER A 18 -2.68 5.66 10.57
N ARG A 19 -2.36 5.65 9.27
CA ARG A 19 -3.36 5.73 8.20
C ARG A 19 -4.21 4.46 8.09
N ILE A 20 -3.62 3.27 8.29
CA ILE A 20 -4.34 1.99 8.35
C ILE A 20 -5.26 1.97 9.58
N ALA A 21 -4.78 2.42 10.75
CA ALA A 21 -5.61 2.54 11.95
C ALA A 21 -6.82 3.46 11.70
N ARG A 22 -6.60 4.59 11.01
CA ARG A 22 -7.69 5.49 10.60
C ARG A 22 -8.67 4.82 9.62
N LEU A 23 -8.19 3.99 8.68
CA LEU A 23 -9.06 3.23 7.79
C LEU A 23 -9.95 2.25 8.58
N LYS A 24 -9.39 1.53 9.55
CA LYS A 24 -10.12 0.60 10.43
C LYS A 24 -11.15 1.33 11.29
N GLU A 25 -10.81 2.50 11.82
CA GLU A 25 -11.75 3.36 12.53
C GLU A 25 -12.93 3.78 11.65
N LEU A 26 -12.66 4.24 10.40
CA LEU A 26 -13.70 4.63 9.46
C LEU A 26 -14.60 3.46 9.03
N LYS A 27 -14.05 2.24 8.88
CA LYS A 27 -14.84 1.02 8.64
C LYS A 27 -15.76 0.73 9.82
N LYS A 28 -15.22 0.74 11.04
CA LYS A 28 -15.99 0.53 12.26
C LYS A 28 -17.11 1.56 12.43
N MET A 29 -16.85 2.85 12.21
CA MET A 29 -17.89 3.90 12.27
C MET A 29 -19.01 3.68 11.25
N SER A 30 -18.68 3.11 10.09
CA SER A 30 -19.67 2.76 9.07
C SER A 30 -20.50 1.53 9.45
N GLU A 31 -19.93 0.57 10.16
CA GLU A 31 -20.60 -0.66 10.62
C GLU A 31 -21.48 -0.40 11.85
N ASP A 32 -21.00 0.43 12.79
CA ASP A 32 -21.69 0.77 14.03
C ASP A 32 -22.90 1.73 13.82
N GLY A 33 -23.21 2.12 12.58
CA GLY A 33 -24.32 3.03 12.25
C GLY A 33 -24.09 4.49 12.66
N THR A 34 -22.86 4.87 13.00
CA THR A 34 -22.52 6.25 13.41
C THR A 34 -22.76 7.24 12.27
N PHE A 35 -22.65 6.79 11.02
CA PHE A 35 -22.91 7.60 9.83
C PHE A 35 -24.38 8.02 9.71
N ASP A 36 -25.32 7.29 10.31
CA ASP A 36 -26.75 7.61 10.23
C ASP A 36 -27.14 8.79 11.13
N VAL A 37 -26.32 9.09 12.14
CA VAL A 37 -26.54 10.19 13.09
C VAL A 37 -25.92 11.50 12.58
N LEU A 38 -25.00 11.42 11.62
CA LEU A 38 -24.27 12.57 11.09
C LEU A 38 -24.98 13.24 9.91
N PRO A 39 -24.72 14.54 9.67
CA PRO A 39 -25.23 15.21 8.48
C PRO A 39 -24.74 14.54 7.19
N LYS A 40 -25.63 14.37 6.20
CA LYS A 40 -25.31 13.73 4.91
C LYS A 40 -24.07 14.31 4.20
N LYS A 41 -23.80 15.61 4.39
CA LYS A 41 -22.60 16.26 3.85
C LYS A 41 -21.31 15.73 4.48
N GLU A 42 -21.30 15.53 5.79
CA GLU A 42 -20.14 15.00 6.52
C GLU A 42 -19.92 13.53 6.21
N VAL A 43 -21.01 12.74 6.16
CA VAL A 43 -20.97 11.34 5.72
C VAL A 43 -20.34 11.22 4.34
N ALA A 44 -20.73 12.05 3.37
CA ALA A 44 -20.15 12.02 2.03
C ALA A 44 -18.63 12.29 2.01
N VAL A 45 -18.13 13.17 2.90
CA VAL A 45 -16.69 13.44 3.03
C VAL A 45 -15.96 12.24 3.65
N LEU A 46 -16.52 11.66 4.71
CA LEU A 46 -15.95 10.48 5.38
C LEU A 46 -15.93 9.26 4.46
N THR A 47 -16.99 9.03 3.69
CA THR A 47 -17.07 7.94 2.70
C THR A 47 -16.00 8.10 1.61
N LYS A 48 -15.84 9.31 1.04
CA LYS A 48 -14.76 9.57 0.07
C LYS A 48 -13.38 9.35 0.67
N GLN A 49 -13.17 9.72 1.93
CA GLN A 49 -11.91 9.49 2.62
C GLN A 49 -11.65 7.98 2.82
N ARG A 50 -12.67 7.23 3.26
CA ARG A 50 -12.62 5.78 3.43
C ARG A 50 -12.26 5.09 2.12
N GLU A 51 -12.99 5.38 1.04
CA GLU A 51 -12.74 4.81 -0.30
C GLU A 51 -11.32 5.12 -0.80
N LYS A 52 -10.84 6.35 -0.60
CA LYS A 52 -9.49 6.73 -0.99
C LYS A 52 -8.44 5.94 -0.21
N LEU A 53 -8.61 5.80 1.11
CA LEU A 53 -7.68 5.03 1.93
C LEU A 53 -7.74 3.53 1.60
N GLU A 54 -8.93 2.98 1.42
CA GLU A 54 -9.15 1.57 1.04
C GLU A 54 -8.50 1.22 -0.29
N ARG A 55 -8.62 2.12 -1.29
CA ARG A 55 -8.00 1.93 -2.60
C ARG A 55 -6.47 1.80 -2.54
N PHE A 56 -5.80 2.53 -1.67
CA PHE A 56 -4.33 2.51 -1.60
C PHE A 56 -3.79 1.54 -0.53
N LEU A 57 -4.46 1.47 0.62
CA LEU A 57 -3.97 0.75 1.80
C LEU A 57 -4.69 -0.56 2.07
N GLY A 58 -5.80 -0.85 1.39
CA GLY A 58 -6.57 -2.09 1.61
C GLY A 58 -5.73 -3.35 1.40
N GLY A 59 -4.81 -3.33 0.43
CA GLY A 59 -3.91 -4.47 0.18
C GLY A 59 -2.83 -4.69 1.25
N ILE A 60 -2.62 -3.76 2.17
CA ILE A 60 -1.64 -3.84 3.27
C ILE A 60 -2.30 -3.69 4.65
N GLU A 61 -3.62 -3.70 4.72
CA GLU A 61 -4.39 -3.47 5.95
C GLU A 61 -4.17 -4.55 7.02
N ASP A 62 -3.93 -5.77 6.56
CA ASP A 62 -3.72 -6.96 7.41
C ASP A 62 -2.23 -7.23 7.69
N MET A 63 -1.32 -6.42 7.16
CA MET A 63 0.11 -6.58 7.43
C MET A 63 0.46 -6.05 8.82
N PRO A 64 0.93 -6.93 9.76
CA PRO A 64 1.28 -6.49 11.11
C PRO A 64 2.62 -5.75 11.17
N LYS A 65 3.55 -6.10 10.28
CA LYS A 65 4.91 -5.55 10.18
C LYS A 65 5.31 -5.37 8.72
N ILE A 66 6.44 -4.70 8.51
CA ILE A 66 7.10 -4.59 7.21
C ILE A 66 7.37 -6.02 6.68
N PRO A 67 7.12 -6.28 5.39
CA PRO A 67 7.38 -7.59 4.80
C PRO A 67 8.87 -7.94 4.81
N ASP A 68 9.16 -9.23 5.04
CA ASP A 68 10.54 -9.75 5.02
C ASP A 68 11.02 -10.03 3.58
N VAL A 69 10.11 -10.16 2.61
CA VAL A 69 10.38 -10.37 1.18
C VAL A 69 9.31 -9.64 0.37
N MET A 70 9.68 -9.08 -0.78
CA MET A 70 8.72 -8.48 -1.70
C MET A 70 8.68 -9.19 -3.05
N PHE A 71 7.46 -9.30 -3.60
CA PHE A 71 7.23 -9.73 -4.96
C PHE A 71 6.77 -8.54 -5.81
N ILE A 72 7.54 -8.19 -6.84
CA ILE A 72 7.26 -7.06 -7.73
C ILE A 72 7.01 -7.56 -9.16
N VAL A 73 5.95 -7.05 -9.78
CA VAL A 73 5.67 -7.27 -11.20
C VAL A 73 6.07 -6.00 -11.95
N ASP A 74 6.88 -6.15 -13.00
CA ASP A 74 7.36 -5.03 -13.83
C ASP A 74 8.07 -3.94 -13.00
N PRO A 75 9.33 -4.19 -12.58
CA PRO A 75 10.11 -3.26 -11.76
C PRO A 75 10.32 -1.91 -12.43
N HIS A 76 10.29 -1.85 -13.76
CA HIS A 76 10.44 -0.59 -14.50
C HIS A 76 9.30 0.39 -14.24
N LYS A 77 8.07 -0.11 -14.04
CA LYS A 77 6.92 0.73 -13.65
C LYS A 77 6.91 1.01 -12.15
N GLU A 78 7.35 0.07 -11.33
CA GLU A 78 7.29 0.14 -9.86
C GLU A 78 8.63 0.54 -9.21
N GLN A 79 9.37 1.47 -9.83
CA GLN A 79 10.70 1.90 -9.35
C GLN A 79 10.71 2.42 -7.90
N ILE A 80 9.60 3.02 -7.45
CA ILE A 80 9.49 3.53 -6.07
C ILE A 80 9.50 2.37 -5.08
N ALA A 81 8.79 1.29 -5.37
CA ALA A 81 8.75 0.11 -4.52
C ALA A 81 10.14 -0.55 -4.46
N VAL A 82 10.82 -0.67 -5.60
CA VAL A 82 12.19 -1.21 -5.68
C VAL A 82 13.16 -0.38 -4.83
N LYS A 83 13.17 0.94 -5.00
CA LYS A 83 14.06 1.84 -4.24
C LYS A 83 13.80 1.81 -2.74
N GLU A 84 12.54 1.71 -2.33
CA GLU A 84 12.20 1.59 -0.91
C GLU A 84 12.63 0.24 -0.33
N ALA A 85 12.48 -0.85 -1.10
CA ALA A 85 12.94 -2.19 -0.74
C ALA A 85 14.45 -2.21 -0.49
N GLN A 86 15.23 -1.71 -1.45
CA GLN A 86 16.68 -1.65 -1.38
C GLN A 86 17.14 -0.84 -0.16
N LYS A 87 16.50 0.31 0.09
CA LYS A 87 16.84 1.15 1.25
C LYS A 87 16.62 0.45 2.59
N LEU A 88 15.63 -0.43 2.66
CA LEU A 88 15.31 -1.21 3.86
C LEU A 88 15.98 -2.59 3.86
N HIS A 89 16.80 -2.90 2.84
CA HIS A 89 17.45 -4.20 2.65
C HIS A 89 16.44 -5.36 2.61
N ILE A 90 15.26 -5.13 2.02
CA ILE A 90 14.24 -6.14 1.83
C ILE A 90 14.52 -6.85 0.51
N PRO A 91 14.71 -8.18 0.50
CA PRO A 91 14.95 -8.94 -0.72
C PRO A 91 13.77 -8.85 -1.69
N ILE A 92 14.10 -8.64 -2.96
CA ILE A 92 13.13 -8.44 -4.05
C ILE A 92 13.15 -9.67 -4.96
N VAL A 93 11.99 -10.30 -5.08
CA VAL A 93 11.70 -11.25 -6.16
C VAL A 93 10.88 -10.50 -7.19
N ALA A 94 11.33 -10.43 -8.44
CA ALA A 94 10.58 -9.71 -9.45
C ALA A 94 10.45 -10.45 -10.77
N MET A 95 9.30 -10.24 -11.41
CA MET A 95 9.05 -10.65 -12.78
C MET A 95 9.52 -9.54 -13.72
N VAL A 96 10.57 -9.83 -14.49
CA VAL A 96 11.31 -8.86 -15.29
C VAL A 96 11.10 -9.15 -16.78
N ASP A 97 10.76 -8.10 -17.53
CA ASP A 97 10.65 -8.14 -19.00
C ASP A 97 11.96 -7.61 -19.61
N THR A 98 12.15 -7.84 -20.90
CA THR A 98 13.30 -7.48 -21.75
C THR A 98 13.77 -6.02 -21.69
N ASN A 99 12.95 -5.11 -21.18
CA ASN A 99 13.22 -3.67 -21.08
C ASN A 99 13.68 -3.19 -19.70
N THR A 100 13.87 -4.10 -18.74
CA THR A 100 14.15 -3.76 -17.35
C THR A 100 15.55 -4.24 -16.95
N ASP A 101 16.30 -3.38 -16.26
CA ASP A 101 17.63 -3.71 -15.73
C ASP A 101 17.50 -4.66 -14.53
N PRO A 102 18.07 -5.87 -14.59
CA PRO A 102 17.96 -6.87 -13.51
C PRO A 102 18.86 -6.56 -12.31
N ASP A 103 19.81 -5.63 -12.41
CA ASP A 103 20.83 -5.40 -11.36
C ASP A 103 20.24 -4.93 -10.02
N ASP A 104 19.06 -4.28 -10.06
CA ASP A 104 18.37 -3.77 -8.88
C ASP A 104 17.58 -4.84 -8.10
N ILE A 105 17.56 -6.10 -8.58
CA ILE A 105 16.65 -7.16 -8.13
C ILE A 105 17.43 -8.40 -7.69
N ASP A 106 17.14 -8.91 -6.50
CA ASP A 106 17.86 -10.07 -5.93
C ASP A 106 17.51 -11.38 -6.65
N TYR A 107 16.23 -11.59 -6.99
CA TYR A 107 15.75 -12.80 -7.65
C TYR A 107 14.89 -12.45 -8.86
N VAL A 108 15.47 -12.65 -10.03
CA VAL A 108 14.84 -12.34 -11.32
C VAL A 108 14.11 -13.56 -11.87
N ILE A 109 12.82 -13.39 -12.16
CA ILE A 109 12.00 -14.35 -12.91
C ILE A 109 11.80 -13.76 -14.32
N PRO A 110 12.46 -14.30 -15.35
CA PRO A 110 12.24 -13.83 -16.72
C PRO A 110 10.84 -14.23 -17.19
N SER A 111 10.11 -13.27 -17.78
CA SER A 111 8.77 -13.48 -18.36
C SER A 111 8.64 -12.79 -19.71
#